data_AF-A0AAF0QEQ3-F1
#
_entry.id   AF-A0AAF0QEQ3-F1
#
_cell.length_a   1.000
_cell.length_b   1.000
_cell.length_c   1.000
_cell.angle_alpha   90.00
_cell.angle_beta   90.00
_cell.angle_gamma   90.00
#
_symmetry.space_group_name_H-M   'P 1'
#
loop_
_entity.id
_entity.type
_entity.pdbx_description
1 polymer ?
#
loop_
_entity_poly.entity_id
_entity_poly.type
_entity_poly.pdbx_seq_one_letter_code
_entity_poly.pdbx_strand_id
1 'polypeptide(L)'
;MECNKDEAVRAKEIAEQKLTEKDIAGAQKFALKAQKMYPGLDGLSQFLEVVNVYVAHEKKTRGEVDFYGVLSLEPSADDETVRKQYKKLALALHPDKNKSVGADGAFKIVSEAWSALYDRSKRMMSDKKRATMNDVVKKPITTYSRKKKKAEKSTH
;
A
#
# COMPACT_ATOMS: atom_id res chain seq x y z
N MET A 1 -36.09 -4.01 2.04
CA MET A 1 -34.71 -4.30 1.59
C MET A 1 -33.72 -3.71 2.60
N GLU A 2 -33.77 -4.15 3.86
CA GLU A 2 -32.87 -3.65 4.93
C GLU A 2 -31.70 -4.59 5.24
N CYS A 3 -31.76 -5.84 4.77
CA CYS A 3 -30.78 -6.90 5.06
C CYS A 3 -29.33 -6.54 4.65
N ASN A 4 -29.15 -5.73 3.60
CA ASN A 4 -27.81 -5.41 3.09
C ASN A 4 -27.07 -4.38 3.97
N LYS A 5 -27.80 -3.54 4.72
CA LYS A 5 -27.19 -2.54 5.60
C LYS A 5 -26.69 -3.18 6.88
N ASP A 6 -27.50 -4.02 7.53
CA ASP A 6 -27.09 -4.73 8.74
C ASP A 6 -25.92 -5.68 8.49
N GLU A 7 -25.89 -6.36 7.34
CA GLU A 7 -24.75 -7.20 6.99
C GLU A 7 -23.48 -6.39 6.72
N ALA A 8 -23.59 -5.21 6.10
CA ALA A 8 -22.47 -4.30 5.91
C ALA A 8 -21.93 -3.74 7.24
N VAL A 9 -22.80 -3.41 8.18
CA VAL A 9 -22.43 -2.98 9.55
C VAL A 9 -21.64 -4.08 10.25
N ARG A 10 -22.18 -5.31 10.28
CA ARG A 10 -21.46 -6.46 10.87
C ARG A 10 -20.10 -6.70 10.22
N ALA A 11 -20.02 -6.59 8.89
CA ALA A 11 -18.75 -6.73 8.18
C ALA A 11 -17.74 -5.64 8.55
N LYS A 12 -18.19 -4.38 8.74
CA LYS A 12 -17.34 -3.28 9.22
C LYS A 12 -16.84 -3.55 10.64
N GLU A 13 -17.70 -3.97 11.56
CA GLU A 13 -17.32 -4.28 12.95
C GLU A 13 -16.26 -5.40 13.01
N ILE A 14 -16.45 -6.47 12.23
CA ILE A 14 -15.44 -7.54 12.13
C ILE A 14 -14.11 -7.00 11.61
N ALA A 15 -14.15 -6.07 10.65
CA ALA A 15 -12.93 -5.45 10.14
C ALA A 15 -12.21 -4.60 11.21
N GLU A 16 -12.96 -3.84 12.01
CA GLU A 16 -12.43 -3.04 13.14
C GLU A 16 -11.79 -3.93 14.22
N GLN A 17 -12.44 -5.06 14.55
CA GLN A 17 -11.88 -6.06 15.45
C GLN A 17 -10.57 -6.62 14.91
N LYS A 18 -10.55 -7.02 13.63
CA LYS A 18 -9.35 -7.57 13.00
C LYS A 18 -8.19 -6.59 12.95
N LEU A 19 -8.47 -5.30 12.76
CA LEU A 19 -7.46 -4.25 12.82
C LEU A 19 -6.83 -4.18 14.23
N THR A 20 -7.65 -4.33 15.28
CA THR A 20 -7.20 -4.39 16.68
C THR A 20 -6.35 -5.63 16.96
N GLU A 21 -6.71 -6.77 16.36
CA GLU A 21 -5.96 -8.03 16.40
C GLU A 21 -4.66 -8.00 15.56
N LYS A 22 -4.35 -6.87 14.90
CA LYS A 22 -3.24 -6.71 13.94
C LYS A 22 -3.34 -7.60 12.70
N ASP A 23 -4.51 -8.16 12.41
CA ASP A 23 -4.81 -8.85 11.15
C ASP A 23 -5.25 -7.85 10.09
N ILE A 24 -4.29 -7.13 9.50
CA ILE A 24 -4.57 -6.08 8.51
C ILE A 24 -5.15 -6.66 7.21
N ALA A 25 -4.69 -7.83 6.79
CA ALA A 25 -5.19 -8.52 5.60
C ALA A 25 -6.67 -8.93 5.78
N GLY A 26 -7.01 -9.43 6.95
CA GLY A 26 -8.39 -9.70 7.32
C GLY A 26 -9.22 -8.42 7.38
N ALA A 27 -8.74 -7.38 8.06
CA ALA A 27 -9.41 -6.08 8.13
C ALA A 27 -9.75 -5.54 6.73
N GLN A 28 -8.80 -5.59 5.79
CA GLN A 28 -9.02 -5.15 4.41
C GLN A 28 -10.11 -5.95 3.69
N LYS A 29 -10.09 -7.28 3.81
CA LYS A 29 -11.09 -8.14 3.16
C LYS A 29 -12.50 -7.80 3.64
N PHE A 30 -12.69 -7.65 4.95
CA PHE A 30 -14.00 -7.35 5.52
C PHE A 30 -14.44 -5.91 5.24
N ALA A 31 -13.52 -4.95 5.24
CA ALA A 31 -13.81 -3.56 4.85
C ALA A 31 -14.28 -3.46 3.38
N LEU A 32 -13.61 -4.15 2.46
CA LEU A 32 -14.01 -4.22 1.05
C LEU A 32 -15.35 -4.95 0.88
N LYS A 33 -15.60 -5.99 1.68
CA LYS A 33 -16.90 -6.68 1.68
C LYS A 33 -18.02 -5.72 2.11
N ALA A 34 -17.81 -4.95 3.17
CA ALA A 34 -18.74 -3.92 3.63
C ALA A 34 -18.99 -2.87 2.54
N GLN A 35 -17.95 -2.42 1.83
CA GLN A 35 -18.07 -1.45 0.74
C GLN A 35 -18.90 -1.98 -0.43
N LYS A 36 -18.69 -3.25 -0.80
CA LYS A 36 -19.44 -3.89 -1.88
C LYS A 36 -20.92 -4.06 -1.53
N MET A 37 -21.23 -4.33 -0.26
CA MET A 37 -22.60 -4.51 0.21
C MET A 37 -23.33 -3.18 0.36
N TYR A 38 -22.67 -2.18 0.96
CA TYR A 38 -23.24 -0.86 1.17
C TYR A 38 -22.15 0.23 1.15
N PRO A 39 -21.87 0.87 0.01
CA PRO A 39 -20.79 1.85 -0.11
C PRO A 39 -21.07 3.17 0.62
N GLY A 40 -22.34 3.48 0.89
CA GLY A 40 -22.78 4.66 1.64
C GLY A 40 -22.82 4.47 3.16
N LEU A 41 -22.16 3.43 3.69
CA LEU A 41 -22.17 3.17 5.12
C LEU A 41 -21.41 4.26 5.88
N ASP A 42 -22.02 4.78 6.93
CA ASP A 42 -21.42 5.84 7.73
C ASP A 42 -20.07 5.41 8.34
N GLY A 43 -19.07 6.30 8.21
CA GLY A 43 -17.70 6.06 8.64
C GLY A 43 -16.95 4.93 7.91
N LEU A 44 -17.56 4.24 6.93
CA LEU A 44 -16.88 3.17 6.19
C LEU A 44 -15.77 3.73 5.29
N SER A 45 -16.03 4.87 4.62
CA SER A 45 -15.01 5.53 3.80
C SER A 45 -13.79 5.93 4.63
N GLN A 46 -14.02 6.44 5.84
CA GLN A 46 -12.97 6.82 6.79
C GLN A 46 -12.17 5.60 7.26
N PHE A 47 -12.86 4.50 7.59
CA PHE A 47 -12.22 3.27 7.99
C PHE A 47 -11.40 2.62 6.86
N LEU A 48 -11.89 2.68 5.62
CA LEU A 48 -11.14 2.19 4.45
C LEU A 48 -9.83 2.95 4.24
N GLU A 49 -9.83 4.28 4.42
CA GLU A 49 -8.60 5.08 4.36
C GLU A 49 -7.59 4.65 5.43
N VAL A 50 -8.06 4.42 6.66
CA VAL A 50 -7.23 3.88 7.75
C VAL A 50 -6.61 2.55 7.34
N VAL A 51 -7.44 1.59 6.92
CA VAL A 51 -6.98 0.24 6.55
C VAL A 51 -6.01 0.30 5.37
N ASN A 52 -6.26 1.12 4.36
CA ASN A 52 -5.35 1.28 3.22
C ASN A 52 -3.97 1.77 3.63
N VAL A 53 -3.90 2.74 4.56
CA VAL A 53 -2.62 3.22 5.12
C VAL A 53 -1.88 2.09 5.84
N TYR A 54 -2.57 1.30 6.66
CA TYR A 54 -1.96 0.15 7.35
C TYR A 54 -1.47 -0.92 6.37
N VAL A 55 -2.26 -1.26 5.35
CA VAL A 55 -1.87 -2.22 4.31
C VAL A 55 -0.62 -1.74 3.57
N ALA A 56 -0.57 -0.47 3.19
CA ALA A 56 0.58 0.11 2.50
C ALA A 56 1.83 0.12 3.40
N HIS A 57 1.66 0.38 4.69
CA HIS A 57 2.75 0.36 5.66
C HIS A 57 3.28 -1.06 5.95
N GLU A 58 2.39 -2.07 5.96
CA GLU A 58 2.80 -3.47 6.09
C GLU A 58 3.44 -4.04 4.82
N LYS A 59 3.10 -3.50 3.64
CA LYS A 59 3.76 -3.83 2.37
C LYS A 59 5.19 -3.26 2.32
N LYS A 60 6.06 -3.82 3.17
CA LYS A 60 7.50 -3.56 3.14
C LYS A 60 8.12 -4.37 2.02
N THR A 61 8.61 -3.70 0.99
CA THR A 61 9.39 -4.38 -0.04
C THR A 61 10.84 -4.43 0.44
N ARG A 62 11.33 -5.63 0.79
CA ARG A 62 12.71 -5.88 1.23
C ARG A 62 13.17 -5.05 2.45
N GLY A 63 12.25 -4.84 3.42
CA GLY A 63 12.57 -4.22 4.71
C GLY A 63 12.38 -2.71 4.79
N GLU A 64 12.06 -2.05 3.67
CA GLU A 64 11.78 -0.61 3.63
C GLU A 64 10.29 -0.35 3.36
N VAL A 65 9.73 0.64 4.05
CA VAL A 65 8.34 1.07 3.90
C VAL A 65 8.19 1.89 2.63
N ASP A 66 7.18 1.60 1.82
CA ASP A 66 6.86 2.41 0.65
C ASP A 66 6.08 3.66 1.05
N PHE A 67 6.80 4.74 1.38
CA PHE A 67 6.20 6.01 1.78
C PHE A 67 5.29 6.63 0.70
N TYR A 68 5.58 6.40 -0.59
CA TYR A 68 4.69 6.83 -1.66
C TYR A 68 3.39 6.02 -1.64
N GLY A 69 3.49 4.69 -1.48
CA GLY A 69 2.34 3.80 -1.31
C GLY A 69 1.48 4.15 -0.09
N VAL A 70 2.09 4.55 1.03
CA VAL A 70 1.38 5.03 2.24
C VAL A 70 0.54 6.26 1.95
N LEU A 71 1.03 7.18 1.11
CA LEU A 71 0.27 8.34 0.67
C LEU A 71 -0.70 8.03 -0.49
N SER A 72 -0.78 6.77 -0.94
CA SER A 72 -1.52 6.35 -2.13
C SER A 72 -1.06 7.09 -3.40
N LEU A 73 0.26 7.29 -3.51
CA LEU A 73 0.92 7.94 -4.64
C LEU A 73 1.81 6.98 -5.41
N GLU A 74 2.01 7.30 -6.68
CA GLU A 74 3.04 6.64 -7.47
C GLU A 74 4.45 7.12 -7.05
N PRO A 75 5.48 6.27 -7.18
CA PRO A 75 6.87 6.65 -6.89
C PRO A 75 7.39 7.82 -7.74
N SER A 76 6.75 8.09 -8.88
CA SER A 76 7.04 9.20 -9.78
C SER A 76 6.37 10.52 -9.38
N ALA A 77 5.63 10.55 -8.26
CA ALA A 77 4.91 11.75 -7.83
C ALA A 77 5.86 12.91 -7.48
N ASP A 78 5.53 14.08 -7.99
CA ASP A 78 6.24 15.33 -7.71
C ASP A 78 5.96 15.83 -6.27
N ASP A 79 6.82 16.73 -5.79
CA ASP A 79 6.67 17.29 -4.45
C ASP A 79 5.30 17.93 -4.20
N GLU A 80 4.71 18.61 -5.19
CA GLU A 80 3.41 19.29 -5.06
C GLU A 80 2.29 18.28 -4.85
N THR A 81 2.27 17.22 -5.66
CA THR A 81 1.36 16.08 -5.55
C THR A 81 1.47 15.42 -4.17
N VAL A 82 2.70 15.22 -3.68
CA VAL A 82 2.94 14.68 -2.33
C VAL A 82 2.33 15.60 -1.26
N ARG A 83 2.51 16.93 -1.36
CA ARG A 83 1.92 17.87 -0.36
C ARG A 83 0.41 17.86 -0.39
N LYS A 84 -0.16 17.88 -1.60
CA LYS A 84 -1.60 17.93 -1.81
C LYS A 84 -2.27 16.68 -1.24
N GLN A 85 -1.69 15.53 -1.51
CA GLN A 85 -2.20 14.26 -1.04
C GLN A 85 -2.03 14.09 0.48
N TYR A 86 -0.89 14.50 1.05
CA TYR A 86 -0.72 14.54 2.50
C TYR A 86 -1.80 15.38 3.18
N LYS A 87 -2.06 16.60 2.69
CA LYS A 87 -3.13 17.47 3.25
C LYS A 87 -4.50 16.79 3.20
N LYS A 88 -4.81 16.11 2.09
CA LYS A 88 -6.07 15.38 1.92
C LYS A 88 -6.20 14.24 2.94
N LEU A 89 -5.17 13.41 3.07
CA LEU A 89 -5.16 12.30 4.03
C LEU A 89 -5.15 12.78 5.48
N ALA A 90 -4.38 13.82 5.79
CA ALA A 90 -4.34 14.41 7.13
C ALA A 90 -5.73 14.91 7.57
N LEU A 91 -6.50 15.53 6.67
CA LEU A 91 -7.88 15.95 6.94
C LEU A 91 -8.84 14.77 7.08
N ALA A 92 -8.65 13.72 6.28
CA ALA A 92 -9.50 12.52 6.30
C ALA A 92 -9.25 11.62 7.52
N LEU A 93 -8.02 11.62 8.04
CA LEU A 93 -7.58 10.80 9.18
C LEU A 93 -7.50 11.60 10.49
N HIS A 94 -7.80 12.90 10.47
CA HIS A 94 -7.71 13.73 11.66
C HIS A 94 -8.64 13.20 12.77
N PRO A 95 -8.15 13.00 14.01
CA PRO A 95 -8.92 12.37 15.08
C PRO A 95 -10.18 13.15 15.49
N ASP A 96 -10.22 14.46 15.21
CA ASP A 96 -11.42 15.30 15.41
C ASP A 96 -12.60 14.85 14.52
N LYS A 97 -12.32 14.47 13.26
CA LYS A 97 -13.34 14.12 12.26
C LYS A 97 -13.47 12.62 12.02
N ASN A 98 -12.42 11.87 12.31
CA ASN A 98 -12.34 10.43 12.09
C ASN A 98 -12.19 9.70 13.43
N LYS A 99 -13.29 9.10 13.87
CA LYS A 99 -13.37 8.31 15.11
C LYS A 99 -13.19 6.82 14.87
N SER A 100 -12.74 6.41 13.68
CA SER A 100 -12.53 5.01 13.35
C SER A 100 -11.37 4.41 14.14
N VAL A 101 -11.46 3.11 14.39
CA VAL A 101 -10.38 2.34 15.03
C VAL A 101 -9.10 2.48 14.21
N GLY A 102 -7.98 2.80 14.86
CA GLY A 102 -6.68 2.94 14.21
C GLY A 102 -6.44 4.27 13.48
N ALA A 103 -7.37 5.24 13.53
CA ALA A 103 -7.20 6.53 12.86
C ALA A 103 -5.93 7.29 13.30
N ASP A 104 -5.66 7.34 14.61
CA ASP A 104 -4.44 7.95 15.16
C ASP A 104 -3.15 7.29 14.62
N GLY A 105 -3.12 5.96 14.57
CA GLY A 105 -1.98 5.22 14.06
C GLY A 105 -1.78 5.42 12.55
N ALA A 106 -2.85 5.41 11.76
CA ALA A 106 -2.79 5.75 10.34
C ALA A 106 -2.31 7.20 10.12
N PHE A 107 -2.79 8.16 10.92
CA PHE A 107 -2.33 9.54 10.85
C PHE A 107 -0.82 9.69 11.14
N LYS A 108 -0.31 8.95 12.13
CA LYS A 108 1.12 8.88 12.43
C LYS A 108 1.93 8.31 11.26
N ILE A 109 1.48 7.22 10.67
CA ILE A 109 2.13 6.59 9.50
C ILE A 109 2.18 7.57 8.32
N VAL A 110 1.07 8.27 8.03
CA VAL A 110 1.00 9.29 6.98
C VAL A 110 1.94 10.46 7.26
N SER A 111 2.04 10.89 8.52
CA SER A 111 2.94 11.97 8.94
C SER A 111 4.42 11.57 8.84
N GLU A 112 4.75 10.31 9.14
CA GLU A 112 6.10 9.75 8.95
C GLU A 112 6.48 9.71 7.47
N ALA A 113 5.58 9.22 6.62
CA ALA A 113 5.78 9.19 5.16
C ALA A 113 6.00 10.59 4.59
N TRP A 114 5.20 11.57 5.02
CA TRP A 114 5.37 12.96 4.65
C TRP A 114 6.73 13.51 5.09
N SER A 115 7.14 13.27 6.33
CA SER A 115 8.45 13.71 6.85
C SER A 115 9.62 13.11 6.07
N ALA A 116 9.52 11.83 5.67
CA ALA A 116 10.54 11.16 4.89
C ALA A 116 10.63 11.68 3.43
N LEU A 117 9.50 12.01 2.82
CA LEU A 117 9.45 12.49 1.43
C LEU A 117 9.69 14.00 1.29
N TYR A 118 9.33 14.79 2.30
CA TYR A 118 9.52 16.24 2.30
C TYR A 118 10.98 16.64 2.54
N ASP A 119 11.71 15.87 3.34
CA ASP A 119 13.14 16.07 3.56
C ASP A 119 13.92 15.56 2.34
N ARG A 120 14.41 16.49 1.49
CA ARG A 120 15.16 16.17 0.27
C ARG A 120 16.38 15.27 0.51
N SER A 121 17.03 15.35 1.66
CA SER A 121 18.18 14.48 1.98
C SER A 121 17.73 13.06 2.31
N LYS A 122 16.61 12.90 3.01
CA LYS A 122 16.01 11.57 3.26
C LYS A 122 15.38 10.97 2.01
N ARG A 123 14.72 11.78 1.19
CA ARG A 123 14.18 11.39 -0.13
C ARG A 123 15.28 10.85 -1.03
N MET A 124 16.42 11.54 -1.09
CA MET A 124 17.55 11.10 -1.92
C MET A 124 18.15 9.77 -1.43
N MET A 125 18.16 9.47 -0.13
CA MET A 125 18.57 8.16 0.38
C MET A 125 17.58 7.05 0.02
N SER A 126 16.28 7.30 0.17
CA SER A 126 15.23 6.35 -0.23
C SER A 126 15.21 6.11 -1.74
N ASP A 127 15.25 7.16 -2.55
CA ASP A 127 15.28 7.05 -4.02
C ASP A 127 16.60 6.46 -4.53
N LYS A 128 17.75 6.77 -3.93
CA LYS A 128 19.03 6.17 -4.35
C LYS A 128 19.11 4.68 -4.07
N LYS A 129 18.52 4.20 -2.95
CA LYS A 129 18.37 2.76 -2.68
C LYS A 129 17.35 2.09 -3.61
N ARG A 130 16.28 2.80 -4.00
CA ARG A 130 15.26 2.29 -4.93
C ARG A 130 15.76 2.25 -6.39
N ALA A 131 16.56 3.25 -6.79
CA ALA A 131 17.12 3.39 -8.14
C ALA A 131 18.24 2.38 -8.43
N THR A 132 19.10 2.07 -7.45
CA THR A 132 20.11 1.00 -7.61
C THR A 132 19.48 -0.38 -7.84
N MET A 133 18.18 -0.54 -7.56
CA MET A 133 17.46 -1.79 -7.77
C MET A 133 16.70 -1.87 -9.11
N ASN A 134 16.36 -0.74 -9.74
CA ASN A 134 15.64 -0.73 -11.02
C ASN A 134 16.52 -1.08 -12.22
N ASP A 135 17.85 -0.95 -12.11
CA ASP A 135 18.81 -1.27 -13.18
C ASP A 135 19.03 -2.79 -13.34
N VAL A 136 18.75 -3.59 -12.30
CA VAL A 136 18.95 -5.05 -12.33
C VAL A 136 17.83 -5.78 -13.08
N VAL A 137 16.64 -5.18 -13.18
CA VAL A 137 15.45 -5.83 -13.78
C VAL A 137 15.32 -5.57 -15.29
N LYS A 138 16.09 -4.62 -15.86
CA LYS A 138 16.05 -4.27 -17.30
C LYS A 138 17.22 -4.78 -18.13
N LYS A 139 17.95 -5.82 -17.72
CA LYS A 139 18.89 -6.50 -18.62
C LYS A 139 18.18 -7.69 -19.29
N PRO A 140 18.04 -7.71 -20.63
CA PRO A 140 17.42 -8.84 -21.32
C PRO A 140 18.25 -10.09 -21.05
N ILE A 141 17.56 -11.15 -20.62
CA ILE A 141 18.12 -12.50 -20.51
C ILE A 141 18.53 -12.92 -21.93
N THR A 142 19.80 -12.71 -22.28
CA THR A 142 20.40 -13.29 -23.48
C THR A 142 20.55 -14.78 -23.23
N THR A 143 19.59 -15.56 -23.71
CA THR A 143 19.61 -17.00 -23.67
C THR A 143 20.80 -17.50 -24.50
N TYR A 144 21.76 -18.15 -23.83
CA TYR A 144 22.85 -18.85 -24.50
C TYR A 144 22.25 -20.01 -25.30
N SER A 145 22.12 -19.80 -26.62
CA SER A 145 21.71 -20.82 -27.57
C SER A 145 22.81 -21.88 -27.69
N ARG A 146 22.67 -22.99 -26.96
CA ARG A 146 23.53 -24.17 -27.14
C ARG A 146 23.16 -24.83 -28.47
N LYS A 147 23.80 -24.38 -29.55
CA LYS A 147 23.72 -25.00 -30.89
C LYS A 147 24.14 -26.47 -30.78
N LYS A 148 23.23 -27.37 -31.17
CA LYS A 148 23.52 -28.76 -31.51
C LYS A 148 24.62 -28.78 -32.59
N LYS A 149 25.72 -29.49 -32.35
CA LYS A 149 26.53 -30.05 -33.45
C LYS A 149 26.43 -31.57 -33.38
N LYS A 150 25.72 -32.11 -34.38
CA LYS A 150 25.94 -33.47 -34.87
C LYS A 150 27.41 -33.60 -35.28
N ALA A 151 28.04 -34.71 -34.96
CA ALA A 151 29.13 -35.26 -35.74
C ALA A 151 28.93 -36.78 -35.78
N GLU A 152 28.82 -37.27 -37.01
CA GLU A 152 28.62 -38.66 -37.41
C GLU A 152 29.98 -39.21 -37.87
N LYS A 153 30.20 -40.52 -37.70
CA LYS A 153 31.20 -41.40 -38.34
C LYS A 153 32.69 -41.23 -38.00
N SER A 154 33.33 -42.33 -37.54
CA SER A 154 34.08 -43.26 -38.42
C SER A 154 35.16 -44.06 -37.65
N THR A 155 35.16 -45.39 -37.84
CA THR A 155 36.32 -46.32 -37.91
C THR A 155 37.30 -46.44 -36.73
N HIS A 156 37.39 -47.61 -36.09
CA HIS A 156 38.18 -48.76 -36.57
C HIS A 156 37.61 -50.06 -35.97
#